data_AF-A0A811RSK2-F1
#
_entry.id   AF-A0A811RSK2-F1
#
_cell.length_a   1.000
_cell.length_b   1.000
_cell.length_c   1.000
_cell.angle_alpha   90.00
_cell.angle_beta   90.00
_cell.angle_gamma   90.00
#
_symmetry.space_group_name_H-M   'P 1'
#
loop_
_entity.id
_entity.type
_entity.pdbx_description
1 polymer ?
#
loop_
_entity_poly.entity_id
_entity_poly.type
_entity_poly.pdbx_seq_one_letter_code
_entity_poly.pdbx_strand_id
1 'polypeptide(L)'
;MSNNVRDTDPALRAASSYSGVGVDTAARGAFDNSYYAANLQNMVLLRSDWELTQDDDTLARLVQYRDDDDRWSEDFSNAMEWHSDLRPPMGARLEIRKNCRLTNLSPGRAVVHALKHFLQRRYNQMSCLLNFFNAGFV
;
A
#
# COMPACT_ATOMS: atom_id res chain seq x y z
N MET A 1 -10.09 -6.46 3.68
CA MET A 1 -11.39 -5.77 3.50
C MET A 1 -11.61 -5.58 2.01
N SER A 2 -12.81 -5.86 1.53
CA SER A 2 -13.19 -5.62 0.13
C SER A 2 -13.53 -4.15 -0.03
N ASN A 3 -12.82 -3.42 -0.89
CA ASN A 3 -13.03 -1.99 -1.09
C ASN A 3 -13.99 -1.69 -2.26
N ASN A 4 -14.27 -2.69 -3.10
CA ASN A 4 -15.22 -2.61 -4.20
C ASN A 4 -16.45 -3.47 -3.86
N VAL A 5 -17.66 -2.95 -4.08
CA VAL A 5 -18.93 -3.67 -3.86
C VAL A 5 -19.00 -5.00 -4.63
N ARG A 6 -18.33 -5.10 -5.79
CA ARG A 6 -18.17 -6.34 -6.56
C ARG A 6 -17.56 -7.47 -5.71
N ASP A 7 -16.59 -7.14 -4.86
CA ASP A 7 -15.85 -8.09 -4.01
C ASP A 7 -16.51 -8.36 -2.66
N THR A 8 -17.70 -7.80 -2.41
CA THR A 8 -18.43 -8.01 -1.15
C THR A 8 -19.25 -9.30 -1.18
N ASP A 9 -19.73 -9.72 0.01
CA ASP A 9 -20.59 -10.89 0.15
C ASP A 9 -21.83 -10.82 -0.77
N PRO A 10 -22.21 -11.92 -1.45
CA PRO A 10 -23.35 -11.92 -2.37
C PRO A 10 -24.66 -11.43 -1.75
N ALA A 11 -24.92 -11.71 -0.46
CA ALA A 11 -26.13 -11.24 0.21
C ALA A 11 -26.10 -9.73 0.43
N LEU A 12 -24.93 -9.16 0.79
CA LEU A 12 -24.77 -7.71 0.91
C LEU A 12 -24.94 -7.02 -0.44
N ARG A 13 -24.33 -7.60 -1.48
CA ARG A 13 -24.45 -7.09 -2.86
C ARG A 13 -25.91 -7.04 -3.30
N ALA A 14 -26.66 -8.12 -3.07
CA ALA A 14 -28.09 -8.19 -3.35
C ALA A 14 -28.91 -7.16 -2.54
N ALA A 15 -28.63 -7.02 -1.24
CA ALA A 15 -29.31 -6.05 -0.38
C ALA A 15 -29.04 -4.59 -0.80
N SER A 16 -27.88 -4.31 -1.37
CA SER A 16 -27.50 -2.98 -1.83
C SER A 16 -28.09 -2.57 -3.18
N SER A 17 -28.82 -3.47 -3.85
CA SER A 17 -29.34 -3.26 -5.22
C SER A 17 -28.24 -2.99 -6.28
N TYR A 18 -27.01 -3.45 -6.03
CA TYR A 18 -25.92 -3.36 -6.99
C TYR A 18 -26.21 -4.19 -8.25
N SER A 19 -26.11 -3.55 -9.42
CA SER A 19 -26.15 -4.19 -10.73
C SER A 19 -24.75 -4.63 -11.14
N GLY A 20 -24.54 -5.96 -11.21
CA GLY A 20 -23.31 -6.56 -11.73
C GLY A 20 -23.31 -6.78 -13.25
N VAL A 21 -24.21 -6.13 -13.99
CA VAL A 21 -24.27 -6.27 -15.45
C VAL A 21 -22.96 -5.72 -16.05
N GLY A 22 -22.32 -6.52 -16.91
CA GLY A 22 -21.02 -6.16 -17.51
C GLY A 22 -19.83 -6.28 -16.56
N VAL A 23 -20.01 -6.85 -15.36
CA VAL A 23 -18.96 -7.00 -14.36
C VAL A 23 -18.80 -8.48 -13.97
N ASP A 24 -17.58 -9.00 -13.97
CA ASP A 24 -17.29 -10.34 -13.46
C ASP A 24 -17.31 -10.34 -11.91
N THR A 25 -18.47 -10.65 -11.35
CA THR A 25 -18.65 -10.72 -9.90
C THR A 25 -18.10 -11.99 -9.24
N ALA A 26 -17.54 -12.93 -10.03
CA ALA A 26 -16.85 -14.11 -9.54
C ALA A 26 -15.33 -13.91 -9.44
N ALA A 27 -14.76 -12.95 -10.18
CA ALA A 27 -13.34 -12.65 -10.14
C ALA A 27 -12.89 -12.25 -8.72
N ARG A 28 -11.70 -12.70 -8.31
CA ARG A 28 -11.14 -12.43 -6.98
C ARG A 28 -9.85 -11.65 -7.11
N GLY A 29 -9.78 -10.48 -6.46
CA GLY A 29 -8.61 -9.62 -6.54
C GLY A 29 -8.35 -9.10 -7.95
N ALA A 30 -9.40 -8.93 -8.75
CA ALA A 30 -9.28 -8.38 -10.08
C ALA A 30 -8.89 -6.90 -10.01
N PHE A 31 -7.96 -6.52 -10.88
CA PHE A 31 -7.60 -5.14 -11.15
C PHE A 31 -8.19 -4.79 -12.51
N ASP A 32 -9.40 -4.24 -12.49
CA ASP A 32 -10.24 -4.02 -13.66
C ASP A 32 -11.04 -2.71 -13.53
N ASN A 33 -11.76 -2.35 -14.59
CA ASN A 33 -12.62 -1.18 -14.62
C ASN A 33 -13.95 -1.31 -13.83
N SER A 34 -14.17 -2.38 -13.07
CA SER A 34 -15.43 -2.57 -12.31
C SER A 34 -15.64 -1.51 -11.22
N TYR A 35 -14.57 -0.83 -10.79
CA TYR A 35 -14.63 0.36 -9.94
C TYR A 35 -15.54 1.45 -10.55
N TYR A 36 -15.41 1.73 -11.85
CA TYR A 36 -16.17 2.78 -12.53
C TYR A 36 -17.66 2.41 -12.65
N ALA A 37 -17.96 1.12 -12.85
CA ALA A 37 -19.34 0.61 -12.83
C ALA A 37 -20.00 0.79 -11.45
N ALA A 38 -19.24 0.67 -10.36
CA ALA A 38 -19.75 0.92 -9.00
C ALA A 38 -19.96 2.42 -8.73
N ASN A 39 -19.02 3.27 -9.15
CA ASN A 39 -19.14 4.73 -8.98
C ASN A 39 -20.42 5.27 -9.62
N LEU A 40 -20.71 4.85 -10.85
CA LEU A 40 -21.89 5.29 -11.60
C LEU A 40 -23.23 4.77 -11.04
N GLN A 41 -23.18 3.82 -10.11
CA GLN A 41 -24.34 3.34 -9.35
C GLN A 41 -24.44 4.00 -7.96
N ASN A 42 -23.61 5.00 -7.67
CA ASN A 42 -23.43 5.58 -6.32
C ASN A 42 -23.00 4.55 -5.26
N MET A 43 -22.36 3.46 -5.69
CA MET A 43 -21.90 2.37 -4.83
C MET A 43 -20.44 2.56 -4.43
N VAL A 44 -20.16 3.68 -3.78
CA VAL A 44 -18.81 4.12 -3.39
C VAL A 44 -18.62 4.12 -1.88
N LEU A 45 -17.40 3.83 -1.45
CA LEU A 45 -17.05 3.79 -0.02
C LEU A 45 -16.50 5.12 0.48
N LEU A 46 -15.63 5.78 -0.29
CA LEU A 46 -14.99 7.02 0.11
C LEU A 46 -15.74 8.21 -0.47
N ARG A 47 -15.82 9.31 0.29
CA ARG A 47 -16.37 10.58 -0.20
C ARG A 47 -15.61 11.10 -1.42
N SER A 48 -14.29 10.88 -1.48
CA SER A 48 -13.49 11.28 -2.63
C SER A 48 -13.91 10.57 -3.92
N ASP A 49 -14.38 9.31 -3.84
CA ASP A 49 -14.87 8.58 -5.00
C ASP A 49 -16.24 9.09 -5.45
N TRP A 50 -17.10 9.44 -4.49
CA TRP A 50 -18.39 10.08 -4.77
C TRP A 50 -18.23 11.45 -5.44
N GLU A 51 -17.22 12.22 -5.03
CA GLU A 51 -16.99 13.55 -5.60
C GLU A 51 -16.65 13.50 -7.10
N LEU A 52 -16.02 12.41 -7.56
CA LEU A 52 -15.74 12.18 -8.99
C LEU A 52 -17.00 12.05 -9.85
N THR A 53 -18.16 11.84 -9.25
CA THR A 53 -19.43 11.78 -9.98
C THR A 53 -20.17 13.12 -9.98
N GLN A 54 -19.66 14.13 -9.27
CA GLN A 54 -20.32 15.43 -9.10
C GLN A 54 -19.86 16.49 -10.12
N ASP A 55 -18.67 16.31 -10.68
CA ASP A 55 -18.10 17.20 -11.70
C ASP A 55 -18.26 16.57 -13.09
N ASP A 56 -18.68 17.37 -14.08
CA ASP A 56 -19.06 16.88 -15.41
C ASP A 56 -17.90 16.22 -16.16
N ASP A 57 -16.68 16.79 -16.06
CA ASP A 57 -15.49 16.30 -16.75
C ASP A 57 -15.05 14.94 -16.17
N THR A 58 -15.04 14.84 -14.84
CA THR A 58 -14.71 13.60 -14.14
C THR A 58 -15.78 12.53 -14.36
N LEU A 59 -17.07 12.90 -14.33
CA LEU A 59 -18.17 11.98 -14.62
C LEU A 59 -18.09 11.41 -16.05
N ALA A 60 -17.80 12.25 -17.05
CA ALA A 60 -17.59 11.80 -18.42
C ALA A 60 -16.42 10.80 -18.51
N ARG A 61 -15.36 11.01 -17.73
CA ARG A 61 -14.24 10.09 -17.67
C ARG A 61 -14.61 8.76 -17.00
N LEU A 62 -15.41 8.76 -15.95
CA LEU A 62 -15.90 7.52 -15.31
C LEU A 62 -16.72 6.69 -16.30
N VAL A 63 -17.57 7.33 -17.11
CA VAL A 63 -18.33 6.65 -18.17
C VAL A 63 -17.39 6.05 -19.21
N GLN A 64 -16.40 6.81 -19.68
CA GLN A 64 -15.43 6.30 -20.65
C GLN A 64 -14.67 5.08 -20.12
N TYR A 65 -14.16 5.15 -18.89
CA TYR A 65 -13.40 4.05 -18.31
C TYR A 65 -14.26 2.82 -17.99
N ARG A 66 -15.54 3.00 -17.67
CA ARG A 66 -16.50 1.88 -17.58
C ARG A 66 -16.68 1.18 -18.93
N ASP A 67 -16.79 1.95 -20.01
CA ASP A 67 -17.13 1.43 -21.34
C ASP A 67 -15.91 0.89 -22.11
N ASP A 68 -14.70 1.34 -21.74
CA ASP A 68 -13.44 1.02 -22.42
C ASP A 68 -12.34 0.69 -21.40
N ASP A 69 -12.22 -0.61 -21.07
CA ASP A 69 -11.23 -1.16 -20.14
C ASP A 69 -9.78 -1.00 -20.66
N ASP A 70 -9.58 -1.10 -21.97
CA ASP A 70 -8.28 -0.91 -22.61
C ASP A 70 -7.82 0.54 -22.45
N ARG A 71 -8.72 1.49 -22.69
CA ARG A 71 -8.42 2.92 -22.51
C ARG A 71 -8.13 3.27 -21.05
N TRP A 72 -8.91 2.72 -20.11
CA TRP A 72 -8.62 2.88 -18.69
C TRP A 72 -7.23 2.33 -18.34
N SER A 73 -6.91 1.12 -18.79
CA SER A 73 -5.64 0.47 -18.51
C SER A 73 -4.45 1.26 -19.06
N GLU A 74 -4.58 1.78 -20.28
CA GLU A 74 -3.59 2.67 -20.91
C GLU A 74 -3.38 3.93 -20.06
N ASP A 75 -4.45 4.67 -19.76
CA ASP A 75 -4.36 5.93 -19.02
C ASP A 75 -3.88 5.71 -17.56
N PHE A 76 -4.27 4.61 -16.92
CA PHE A 76 -3.77 4.21 -15.61
C PHE A 76 -2.26 3.96 -15.64
N SER A 77 -1.77 3.24 -16.65
CA SER A 77 -0.33 2.95 -16.79
C SER A 77 0.49 4.23 -16.98
N ASN A 78 0.02 5.14 -17.84
CA ASN A 78 0.63 6.45 -18.08
C ASN A 78 0.64 7.31 -16.80
N ALA A 79 -0.46 7.30 -16.03
CA ALA A 79 -0.54 8.03 -14.78
C ALA A 79 0.44 7.49 -13.72
N MET A 80 0.60 6.17 -13.62
CA MET A 80 1.56 5.55 -12.70
C MET A 80 3.01 5.82 -13.10
N GLU A 81 3.34 5.85 -14.39
CA GLU A 81 4.64 6.27 -14.88
C GLU A 81 4.94 7.73 -14.47
N TRP A 82 4.00 8.64 -14.74
CA TRP A 82 4.15 10.05 -14.37
C TRP A 82 4.31 10.23 -12.86
N HIS A 83 3.52 9.52 -12.06
CA HIS A 83 3.63 9.56 -10.60
C HIS A 83 4.98 9.01 -10.10
N SER A 84 5.58 8.06 -10.82
CA SER A 84 6.90 7.49 -10.48
C SER A 84 8.08 8.43 -10.80
N ASP A 85 7.90 9.39 -11.71
CA ASP A 85 8.94 10.36 -12.07
C ASP A 85 8.98 11.57 -11.11
N LEU A 86 8.20 11.56 -10.01
CA LEU A 86 8.31 12.57 -8.96
C LEU A 86 9.70 12.54 -8.32
N ARG A 87 10.54 13.51 -8.71
CA ARG A 87 11.94 13.56 -8.29
C ARG A 87 12.10 14.19 -6.91
N PRO A 88 13.07 13.72 -6.11
CA PRO A 88 13.50 14.43 -4.91
C PRO A 88 13.94 15.86 -5.24
N PRO A 89 13.81 16.81 -4.29
CA PRO A 89 14.33 18.16 -4.46
C PRO A 89 15.80 18.15 -4.89
N MET A 90 16.20 19.09 -5.75
CA MET A 90 17.60 19.20 -6.18
C MET A 90 18.54 19.33 -4.97
N GLY A 91 19.62 18.57 -4.99
CA GLY A 91 20.59 18.51 -3.88
C GLY A 91 20.22 17.57 -2.74
N ALA A 92 19.10 16.83 -2.83
CA ALA A 92 18.80 15.77 -1.87
C ALA A 92 19.91 14.71 -1.86
N ARG A 93 20.38 14.35 -0.66
CA ARG A 93 21.32 13.22 -0.48
C ARG A 93 20.54 11.92 -0.59
N LEU A 94 20.78 11.21 -1.69
CA LEU A 94 20.18 9.89 -1.95
C LEU A 94 21.17 8.78 -1.63
N GLU A 95 20.65 7.61 -1.31
CA GLU A 95 21.44 6.41 -1.10
C GLU A 95 20.71 5.18 -1.66
N ILE A 96 21.49 4.18 -2.05
CA ILE A 96 20.95 2.83 -2.29
C ILE A 96 20.97 2.11 -0.94
N ARG A 97 19.77 1.87 -0.36
CA ARG A 97 19.64 1.23 0.95
C ARG A 97 20.00 -0.25 0.89
N LYS A 98 20.86 -0.70 1.80
CA LYS A 98 21.17 -2.14 1.97
C LYS A 98 20.00 -2.92 2.59
N ASN A 99 19.16 -2.24 3.36
CA ASN A 99 17.94 -2.77 3.94
C ASN A 99 16.85 -1.70 3.82
N CYS A 100 15.75 -1.99 3.12
CA CYS A 100 14.68 -1.00 2.87
C CYS A 100 14.00 -0.46 4.14
N ARG A 101 14.16 -1.14 5.28
CA ARG A 101 13.59 -0.70 6.57
C ARG A 101 14.47 0.31 7.30
N LEU A 102 15.73 0.49 6.90
CA LEU A 102 16.71 1.32 7.60
C LEU A 102 17.48 2.20 6.61
N THR A 103 17.78 3.42 7.02
CA THR A 103 18.81 4.21 6.33
C THR A 103 20.18 3.61 6.61
N ASN A 104 21.10 3.70 5.66
CA ASN A 104 22.45 3.24 5.91
C ASN A 104 23.08 4.13 7.01
N LEU A 105 23.83 3.49 7.90
CA LEU A 105 24.57 4.23 8.92
C LEU A 105 25.64 5.05 8.22
N SER A 106 25.72 6.34 8.54
CA SER A 106 26.92 7.10 8.24
C SER A 106 28.13 6.43 8.90
N PRO A 107 29.34 6.58 8.37
CA PRO A 107 30.53 5.92 8.92
C PRO A 107 30.69 6.10 10.44
N GLY A 108 30.48 7.32 10.96
CA GLY A 108 30.55 7.59 12.40
C GLY A 108 29.47 6.88 13.21
N ARG A 109 28.24 6.82 12.69
CA ARG A 109 27.13 6.10 13.33
C ARG A 109 27.33 4.58 13.30
N ALA A 110 27.98 4.06 12.26
CA ALA A 110 28.31 2.64 12.13
C ALA A 110 29.28 2.20 13.23
N VAL A 111 30.32 3.01 13.50
CA VAL A 111 31.27 2.76 14.59
C VAL A 111 30.58 2.76 15.95
N VAL A 112 29.76 3.77 16.24
CA VAL A 112 29.01 3.85 17.50
C VAL A 112 28.06 2.65 17.66
N HIS A 113 27.38 2.25 16.59
CA HIS A 113 26.48 1.09 16.61
C HIS A 113 27.23 -0.22 16.86
N ALA A 114 28.37 -0.43 16.18
CA ALA A 114 29.22 -1.60 16.39
C ALA A 114 29.75 -1.67 17.83
N LEU A 115 30.21 -0.54 18.38
CA LEU A 115 30.67 -0.45 19.77
C LEU A 115 29.55 -0.76 20.76
N LYS A 116 28.35 -0.18 20.59
CA LYS A 116 27.19 -0.50 21.43
C LYS A 116 26.88 -1.98 21.41
N HIS A 117 26.85 -2.59 20.22
CA HIS A 117 26.61 -4.03 20.09
C HIS A 117 27.70 -4.88 20.74
N PHE A 118 28.97 -4.50 20.59
CA PHE A 118 30.09 -5.19 21.21
C PHE A 118 30.00 -5.12 22.75
N LEU A 119 29.78 -3.94 23.32
CA LEU A 119 29.63 -3.75 24.76
C LEU A 119 28.41 -4.49 25.32
N GLN A 120 27.26 -4.45 24.63
CA GLN A 120 26.07 -5.18 25.05
C GLN A 120 26.31 -6.69 25.08
N ARG A 121 26.98 -7.24 24.07
CA ARG A 121 27.34 -8.68 24.05
C ARG A 121 28.25 -9.03 25.22
N ARG A 122 29.25 -8.19 25.51
CA ARG A 122 30.15 -8.38 26.66
C ARG A 122 29.40 -8.35 27.99
N TYR A 123 28.50 -7.37 28.17
CA TYR A 123 27.66 -7.27 29.36
C TYR A 123 26.76 -8.49 29.54
N ASN A 124 26.05 -8.92 28.49
CA ASN A 124 25.17 -10.09 28.55
C ASN A 124 25.96 -11.37 28.88
N GLN A 125 27.15 -11.55 28.32
CA GLN A 125 28.01 -12.70 28.66
C GLN A 125 28.43 -12.69 30.13
N MET A 126 28.86 -11.54 30.65
CA MET A 126 29.21 -11.42 32.08
C MET A 126 28.00 -11.63 32.98
N SER A 127 26.83 -11.10 32.61
CA SER A 127 25.58 -11.31 33.35
C SER A 127 25.17 -12.78 33.36
N CYS A 128 25.25 -13.49 32.23
CA CYS A 128 25.01 -14.94 32.17
C CYS A 128 25.98 -15.73 33.07
N LEU A 129 27.27 -15.41 33.05
CA LEU A 129 28.25 -16.06 33.92
C LEU A 129 27.95 -15.81 35.40
N LEU A 130 27.66 -14.57 35.78
CA LEU A 130 27.28 -14.22 37.15
C LEU A 130 26.01 -14.97 37.60
N ASN A 131 24.98 -15.05 36.75
CA ASN A 131 23.76 -15.78 37.04
C ASN A 131 24.02 -17.31 37.18
N PHE A 132 24.92 -17.88 36.38
CA PHE A 132 25.29 -19.29 36.48
C PHE A 132 25.97 -19.61 37.81
N PHE A 133 26.93 -18.79 38.26
CA PHE A 133 27.58 -18.97 39.55
C PHE A 133 26.62 -18.80 40.73
N ASN A 134 25.68 -17.86 40.66
CA ASN A 134 24.67 -17.66 41.71
C ASN A 134 23.61 -18.77 41.76
N ALA A 135 23.31 -19.44 40.65
CA ALA A 135 22.32 -20.53 40.59
C ALA A 135 22.88 -21.91 40.99
N GLY A 136 24.21 -22.09 40.98
CA GLY A 136 24.90 -23.33 41.36
C GLY A 136 25.28 -23.45 42.84
N PHE A 137 24.84 -22.51 43.69
CA PHE A 137 25.12 -22.45 45.13
C PHE A 137 23.85 -22.62 45.99
N VAL A 138 22.94 -23.48 45.56
CA VAL A 138 21.84 -24.05 46.37
C VAL A 138 21.97 -25.56 46.39
#